data_AF-A0A830GSJ0-F1
#
_entry.id   AF-A0A830GSJ0-F1
#
_cell.length_a   1.000
_cell.length_b   1.000
_cell.length_c   1.000
_cell.angle_alpha   90.00
_cell.angle_beta   90.00
_cell.angle_gamma   90.00
#
_symmetry.space_group_name_H-M   'P 1'
#
loop_
_entity.id
_entity.type
_entity.pdbx_description
1 polymer ?
#
loop_
_entity_poly.entity_id
_entity_poly.type
_entity_poly.pdbx_seq_one_letter_code
_entity_poly.pdbx_strand_id
1 'polypeptide(L)'
;MSYEDAEDAEAQYQALKAADEEALEMDYSLRYGNGYKTLFDRYRKELSLDEEKKTIKLKELEGRHGLIEGLVRRRLDDLGVPEDALGLLWHYMKAQASEVNLRMQLLMARRDCSMTDLLRAGVLMHASKNLLFIPEYLIPFLMRTTAPKPLRASDVLAKYVDSPLDMALAEVAAWNMRPNRAFMTAIYGVDPLKALDAEFIGDVARLGDGEEPVLNPLLDPMELRRELIKIKDSMSRELRGRIGIHGEYAFNKSIRCGATYMLFSENRRGIMFLCPWLAVFNKLLRTYVGTPKLVVIETPYRPEAGDFYRRRVASDYGLRNVAFAFMEGNDVTILKPRGNFFEELIDVLYEGNFSVTEE
;
A
#
# COMPACT_ATOMS: atom_id res chain seq x y z
N MET A 1 -25.53 -32.42 21.84
CA MET A 1 -25.59 -32.10 20.40
C MET A 1 -24.30 -32.58 19.78
N SER A 2 -24.40 -33.19 18.60
CA SER A 2 -23.28 -33.87 17.95
C SER A 2 -22.39 -32.87 17.20
N TYR A 3 -21.18 -33.30 16.86
CA TYR A 3 -20.27 -32.55 15.98
C TYR A 3 -20.89 -32.36 14.59
N GLU A 4 -21.70 -33.32 14.12
CA GLU A 4 -22.41 -33.28 12.85
C GLU A 4 -23.46 -32.17 12.79
N ASP A 5 -24.17 -31.90 13.89
CA ASP A 5 -25.15 -30.80 13.99
C ASP A 5 -24.49 -29.43 13.79
N ALA A 6 -23.24 -29.28 14.23
CA ALA A 6 -22.46 -28.06 14.10
C ALA A 6 -21.96 -27.86 12.66
N GLU A 7 -21.48 -28.94 12.03
CA GLU A 7 -21.01 -28.92 10.64
C GLU A 7 -22.14 -28.63 9.66
N ASP A 8 -23.32 -29.21 9.89
CA ASP A 8 -24.52 -28.94 9.09
C ASP A 8 -24.94 -27.46 9.18
N ALA A 9 -24.89 -26.88 10.38
CA ALA A 9 -25.20 -25.47 10.61
C ALA A 9 -24.15 -24.51 10.01
N GLU A 10 -22.85 -24.83 10.11
CA GLU A 10 -21.77 -24.07 9.48
C GLU A 10 -21.88 -24.10 7.95
N ALA A 11 -22.14 -25.27 7.38
CA ALA A 11 -22.34 -25.46 5.95
C ALA A 11 -23.52 -24.59 5.48
N GLN A 12 -24.68 -24.70 6.13
CA GLN A 12 -25.84 -23.87 5.81
C GLN A 12 -25.51 -22.37 5.88
N TYR A 13 -24.84 -21.92 6.94
CA TYR A 13 -24.42 -20.52 7.07
C TYR A 13 -23.58 -20.07 5.87
N GLN A 14 -22.60 -20.86 5.47
CA GLN A 14 -21.75 -20.51 4.35
C GLN A 14 -22.53 -20.47 3.02
N ALA A 15 -23.41 -21.45 2.75
CA ALA A 15 -24.20 -21.48 1.53
C ALA A 15 -25.13 -20.26 1.39
N LEU A 16 -25.58 -19.68 2.51
CA LEU A 16 -26.36 -18.44 2.51
C LEU A 16 -25.51 -17.19 2.22
N LYS A 17 -24.21 -17.22 2.50
CA LYS A 17 -23.28 -16.09 2.33
C LYS A 17 -22.47 -16.15 1.02
N ALA A 18 -22.26 -17.34 0.47
CA ALA A 18 -21.53 -17.52 -0.78
C ALA A 18 -22.30 -16.92 -1.98
N ALA A 19 -21.56 -16.34 -2.91
CA ALA A 19 -22.10 -15.75 -4.13
C ALA A 19 -22.15 -16.75 -5.29
N ASP A 20 -21.31 -17.79 -5.26
CA ASP A 20 -21.16 -18.75 -6.34
C ASP A 20 -20.86 -20.17 -5.81
N GLU A 21 -21.12 -21.17 -6.65
CA GLU A 21 -20.92 -22.60 -6.33
C GLU A 21 -19.43 -22.93 -6.16
N GLU A 22 -18.53 -22.26 -6.89
CA GLU A 22 -17.08 -22.53 -6.85
C GLU A 22 -16.52 -22.20 -5.46
N ALA A 23 -16.88 -21.05 -4.89
CA ALA A 23 -16.54 -20.63 -3.54
C ALA A 23 -17.02 -21.63 -2.48
N LEU A 24 -18.26 -22.13 -2.64
CA LEU A 24 -18.84 -23.10 -1.72
C LEU A 24 -18.12 -24.45 -1.79
N GLU A 25 -17.86 -24.94 -3.00
CA GLU A 25 -17.17 -26.20 -3.21
C GLU A 25 -15.73 -26.16 -2.67
N MET A 26 -15.00 -25.06 -2.91
CA MET A 26 -13.64 -24.86 -2.39
C MET A 26 -13.58 -25.05 -0.88
N ASP A 27 -14.39 -24.30 -0.15
CA ASP A 27 -14.39 -24.35 1.32
C ASP A 27 -14.93 -25.67 1.88
N TYR A 28 -15.97 -26.23 1.25
CA TYR A 28 -16.56 -27.49 1.70
C TYR A 28 -15.55 -28.64 1.56
N SER A 29 -14.86 -28.70 0.42
CA SER A 29 -13.85 -29.71 0.15
C SER A 29 -12.68 -29.63 1.13
N LEU A 30 -12.35 -28.42 1.62
CA LEU A 30 -11.32 -28.21 2.62
C LEU A 30 -11.76 -28.62 4.03
N ARG A 31 -13.04 -28.42 4.40
CA ARG A 31 -13.53 -28.57 5.78
C ARG A 31 -14.16 -29.91 6.11
N TYR A 32 -14.96 -30.47 5.21
CA TYR A 32 -15.85 -31.59 5.54
C TYR A 32 -15.35 -32.95 5.03
N GLY A 33 -14.11 -33.01 4.52
CA GLY A 33 -13.48 -34.23 4.04
C GLY A 33 -14.37 -34.99 3.05
N ASN A 34 -14.51 -36.31 3.20
CA ASN A 34 -15.29 -37.14 2.28
C ASN A 34 -16.80 -36.84 2.27
N GLY A 35 -17.34 -36.19 3.32
CA GLY A 35 -18.76 -35.85 3.45
C GLY A 35 -19.17 -34.59 2.70
N TYR A 36 -18.21 -33.82 2.16
CA TYR A 36 -18.45 -32.48 1.63
C TYR A 36 -19.49 -32.44 0.49
N LYS A 37 -19.48 -33.44 -0.39
CA LYS A 37 -20.41 -33.50 -1.54
C LYS A 37 -21.86 -33.59 -1.08
N THR A 38 -22.13 -34.36 -0.03
CA THR A 38 -23.48 -34.50 0.53
C THR A 38 -23.99 -33.18 1.12
N LEU A 39 -23.13 -32.42 1.80
CA LEU A 39 -23.46 -31.09 2.29
C LEU A 39 -23.65 -30.09 1.14
N PHE A 40 -22.78 -30.15 0.13
CA PHE A 40 -22.85 -29.30 -1.05
C PHE A 40 -24.20 -29.50 -1.78
N ASP A 41 -24.56 -30.73 -2.11
CA ASP A 41 -25.82 -31.04 -2.79
C ASP A 41 -27.06 -30.63 -1.97
N ARG A 42 -26.97 -30.72 -0.64
CA ARG A 42 -28.05 -30.32 0.28
C ARG A 42 -28.29 -28.80 0.25
N TYR A 43 -27.21 -28.02 0.25
CA TYR A 43 -27.26 -26.57 0.47
C TYR A 43 -27.04 -25.72 -0.78
N ARG A 44 -26.63 -26.28 -1.92
CA ARG A 44 -26.45 -25.53 -3.17
C ARG A 44 -27.67 -24.70 -3.58
N LYS A 45 -28.88 -25.18 -3.25
CA LYS A 45 -30.15 -24.48 -3.53
C LYS A 45 -30.28 -23.14 -2.79
N GLU A 46 -29.50 -22.92 -1.74
CA GLU A 46 -29.52 -21.68 -0.96
C GLU A 46 -28.84 -20.52 -1.70
N LEU A 47 -27.94 -20.81 -2.65
CA LEU A 47 -27.33 -19.82 -3.53
C LEU A 47 -28.37 -19.10 -4.41
N SER A 48 -29.45 -19.80 -4.79
CA SER A 48 -30.53 -19.27 -5.63
C SER A 48 -31.61 -18.52 -4.86
N LEU A 49 -31.48 -18.38 -3.53
CA LEU A 49 -32.44 -17.62 -2.73
C LEU A 49 -32.25 -16.12 -2.93
N ASP A 50 -33.35 -15.38 -2.85
CA ASP A 50 -33.30 -13.92 -2.73
C ASP A 50 -32.71 -13.50 -1.36
N GLU A 51 -32.21 -12.26 -1.30
CA GLU A 51 -31.53 -11.72 -0.11
C GLU A 51 -32.44 -11.64 1.13
N GLU A 52 -33.76 -11.47 0.95
CA GLU A 52 -34.71 -11.45 2.04
C GLU A 52 -34.82 -12.84 2.70
N LYS A 53 -35.00 -13.89 1.91
CA LYS A 53 -35.03 -15.28 2.39
C LYS A 53 -33.69 -15.70 3.00
N LYS A 54 -32.57 -15.28 2.41
CA LYS A 54 -31.24 -15.52 2.99
C LYS A 54 -31.14 -14.90 4.37
N THR A 55 -31.58 -13.65 4.51
CA THR A 55 -31.57 -12.92 5.80
C THR A 55 -32.42 -13.62 6.86
N ILE A 56 -33.62 -14.09 6.49
CA ILE A 56 -34.50 -14.82 7.42
C ILE A 56 -33.81 -16.10 7.92
N LYS A 57 -33.24 -16.90 7.02
CA LYS A 57 -32.53 -18.13 7.38
C LYS A 57 -31.27 -17.89 8.21
N LEU A 58 -30.52 -16.83 7.90
CA LEU A 58 -29.36 -16.44 8.70
C LEU A 58 -29.77 -16.08 10.14
N LYS A 59 -30.90 -15.40 10.33
CA LYS A 59 -31.46 -15.13 11.67
C LYS A 59 -31.86 -16.40 12.41
N GLU A 60 -32.45 -17.37 11.72
CA GLU A 60 -32.78 -18.67 12.32
C GLU A 60 -31.51 -19.42 12.79
N LEU A 61 -30.38 -19.24 12.09
CA LEU A 61 -29.09 -19.82 12.47
C LEU A 61 -28.40 -19.13 13.65
N GLU A 62 -28.81 -17.92 14.04
CA GLU A 62 -28.21 -17.20 15.18
C GLU A 62 -28.24 -18.02 16.47
N GLY A 63 -29.33 -18.76 16.70
CA GLY A 63 -29.47 -19.67 17.84
C GLY A 63 -28.44 -20.81 17.87
N ARG A 64 -27.78 -21.09 16.74
CA ARG A 64 -26.72 -22.10 16.59
C ARG A 64 -25.32 -21.52 16.56
N HIS A 65 -25.15 -20.19 16.61
CA HIS A 65 -23.83 -19.55 16.51
C HIS A 65 -22.83 -20.06 17.56
N GLY A 66 -23.25 -20.24 18.81
CA GLY A 66 -22.36 -20.78 19.85
C GLY A 66 -21.89 -22.21 19.59
N LEU A 67 -22.71 -23.02 18.89
CA LEU A 67 -22.33 -24.36 18.46
C LEU A 67 -21.29 -24.32 17.34
N ILE A 68 -21.50 -23.45 16.35
CA ILE A 68 -20.57 -23.26 15.23
C ILE A 68 -19.24 -22.68 15.73
N GLU A 69 -19.28 -21.70 16.64
CA GLU A 69 -18.07 -21.17 17.29
C GLU A 69 -17.28 -22.29 18.01
N GLY A 70 -17.96 -23.16 18.75
CA GLY A 70 -17.33 -24.29 19.43
C GLY A 70 -16.64 -25.27 18.46
N LEU A 71 -17.25 -25.52 17.29
CA LEU A 71 -16.67 -26.31 16.22
C LEU A 71 -15.40 -25.66 15.66
N VAL A 72 -15.45 -24.37 15.31
CA VAL A 72 -14.30 -23.63 14.77
C VAL A 72 -13.15 -23.60 15.78
N ARG A 73 -13.44 -23.35 17.06
CA ARG A 73 -12.42 -23.35 18.13
C ARG A 73 -11.71 -24.68 18.26
N ARG A 74 -12.46 -25.79 18.23
CA ARG A 74 -11.86 -27.13 18.25
C ARG A 74 -10.94 -27.37 17.05
N ARG A 75 -11.37 -26.96 15.84
CA ARG A 75 -10.53 -27.09 14.63
C ARG A 75 -9.28 -26.21 14.70
N LEU A 76 -9.37 -25.01 15.28
CA LEU A 76 -8.21 -24.14 15.52
C LEU A 76 -7.20 -24.81 16.45
N ASP A 77 -7.67 -25.42 17.53
CA ASP A 77 -6.82 -26.17 18.48
C ASP A 77 -6.16 -27.37 17.79
N ASP A 78 -6.93 -28.16 17.03
CA ASP A 78 -6.44 -29.35 16.31
C ASP A 78 -5.41 -28.99 15.22
N LEU A 79 -5.57 -27.85 14.55
CA LEU A 79 -4.65 -27.33 13.53
C LEU A 79 -3.47 -26.56 14.12
N GLY A 80 -3.47 -26.28 15.43
CA GLY A 80 -2.42 -25.51 16.10
C GLY A 80 -2.33 -24.06 15.62
N VAL A 81 -3.45 -23.44 15.22
CA VAL A 81 -3.44 -22.06 14.73
C VAL A 81 -3.10 -21.10 15.88
N PRO A 82 -2.05 -20.27 15.76
CA PRO A 82 -1.64 -19.38 16.84
C PRO A 82 -2.64 -18.24 17.06
N GLU A 83 -2.93 -17.91 18.32
CA GLU A 83 -3.84 -16.82 18.71
C GLU A 83 -3.43 -15.48 18.09
N ASP A 84 -2.13 -15.23 17.94
CA ASP A 84 -1.58 -14.02 17.32
C ASP A 84 -2.06 -13.85 15.85
N ALA A 85 -2.19 -14.95 15.09
CA ALA A 85 -2.74 -14.89 13.73
C ALA A 85 -4.23 -14.49 13.73
N LEU A 86 -5.00 -14.94 14.72
CA LEU A 86 -6.40 -14.56 14.91
C LEU A 86 -6.52 -13.08 15.29
N GLY A 87 -5.65 -12.62 16.20
CA GLY A 87 -5.55 -11.22 16.57
C GLY A 87 -5.17 -10.32 15.38
N LEU A 88 -4.28 -10.79 14.51
CA LEU A 88 -3.90 -10.07 13.29
C LEU A 88 -5.08 -9.92 12.34
N LEU A 89 -5.80 -11.01 12.08
CA LEU A 89 -7.00 -11.01 11.22
C LEU A 89 -8.06 -10.05 11.75
N TRP A 90 -8.34 -10.10 13.05
CA TRP A 90 -9.40 -9.32 13.66
C TRP A 90 -9.06 -7.83 13.77
N HIS A 91 -7.87 -7.48 14.27
CA HIS A 91 -7.54 -6.09 14.60
C HIS A 91 -6.96 -5.31 13.43
N TYR A 92 -6.34 -5.99 12.47
CA TYR A 92 -5.54 -5.33 11.43
C TYR A 92 -5.95 -5.68 10.00
N MET A 93 -6.69 -6.77 9.79
CA MET A 93 -7.21 -7.11 8.47
C MET A 93 -8.67 -6.68 8.32
N LYS A 94 -9.09 -6.41 7.08
CA LYS A 94 -10.49 -6.09 6.81
C LYS A 94 -11.33 -7.34 6.99
N ALA A 95 -12.54 -7.17 7.53
CA ALA A 95 -13.52 -8.26 7.68
C ALA A 95 -13.90 -8.92 6.34
N GLN A 96 -13.65 -8.23 5.21
CA GLN A 96 -13.75 -8.78 3.86
C GLN A 96 -12.56 -8.29 3.01
N ALA A 97 -11.82 -9.21 2.40
CA ALA A 97 -10.61 -8.89 1.63
C ALA A 97 -10.29 -9.95 0.57
N SER A 98 -9.51 -9.55 -0.45
CA SER A 98 -8.99 -10.48 -1.46
C SER A 98 -8.09 -11.53 -0.80
N GLU A 99 -8.23 -12.81 -1.19
CA GLU A 99 -7.39 -13.90 -0.68
C GLU A 99 -5.89 -13.59 -0.91
N VAL A 100 -5.55 -13.06 -2.07
CA VAL A 100 -4.17 -12.66 -2.42
C VAL A 100 -3.65 -11.63 -1.44
N ASN A 101 -4.45 -10.60 -1.13
CA ASN A 101 -4.07 -9.55 -0.20
C ASN A 101 -3.88 -10.08 1.22
N LEU A 102 -4.82 -10.89 1.72
CA LEU A 102 -4.72 -11.50 3.05
C LEU A 102 -3.49 -12.40 3.17
N ARG A 103 -3.20 -13.19 2.13
CA ARG A 103 -2.01 -14.03 2.06
C ARG A 103 -0.73 -13.20 2.16
N MET A 104 -0.65 -12.08 1.43
CA MET A 104 0.49 -11.16 1.53
C MET A 104 0.60 -10.53 2.91
N GLN A 105 -0.51 -10.18 3.56
CA GLN A 105 -0.52 -9.60 4.90
C GLN A 105 -0.04 -10.58 5.97
N LEU A 106 -0.49 -11.84 5.93
CA LEU A 106 0.03 -12.89 6.84
C LEU A 106 1.53 -13.11 6.63
N LEU A 107 1.96 -13.16 5.37
CA LEU A 107 3.36 -13.35 5.01
C LEU A 107 4.24 -12.20 5.52
N MET A 108 3.80 -10.95 5.38
CA MET A 108 4.50 -9.78 5.91
C MET A 108 4.56 -9.75 7.44
N ALA A 109 3.53 -10.25 8.11
CA ALA A 109 3.51 -10.35 9.56
C ALA A 109 4.40 -11.48 10.11
N ARG A 110 5.01 -12.30 9.22
CA ARG A 110 5.91 -13.43 9.54
C ARG A 110 5.32 -14.38 10.58
N ARG A 111 4.02 -14.71 10.43
CA ARG A 111 3.33 -15.65 11.32
C ARG A 111 3.30 -17.03 10.70
N ASP A 112 3.59 -18.04 11.52
CA ASP A 112 3.51 -19.46 11.17
C ASP A 112 2.04 -19.90 11.12
N CYS A 113 1.28 -19.34 10.17
CA CYS A 113 -0.11 -19.70 9.94
C CYS A 113 -0.38 -19.64 8.44
N SER A 114 -0.87 -20.76 7.89
CA SER A 114 -1.25 -20.80 6.49
C SER A 114 -2.69 -20.29 6.31
N MET A 115 -2.94 -19.58 5.21
CA MET A 115 -4.30 -19.19 4.80
C MET A 115 -5.23 -20.41 4.76
N THR A 116 -4.70 -21.54 4.29
CA THR A 116 -5.43 -22.81 4.20
C THR A 116 -5.88 -23.32 5.56
N ASP A 117 -5.09 -23.16 6.62
CA ASP A 117 -5.49 -23.60 7.96
C ASP A 117 -6.60 -22.71 8.55
N LEU A 118 -6.58 -21.41 8.26
CA LEU A 118 -7.67 -20.49 8.64
C LEU A 118 -8.98 -20.83 7.92
N LEU A 119 -8.91 -21.21 6.64
CA LEU A 119 -10.06 -21.68 5.86
C LEU A 119 -10.57 -23.04 6.36
N ARG A 120 -9.66 -23.99 6.63
CA ARG A 120 -10.00 -25.31 7.20
C ARG A 120 -10.62 -25.21 8.59
N ALA A 121 -10.13 -24.27 9.41
CA ALA A 121 -10.70 -24.01 10.72
C ALA A 121 -12.10 -23.41 10.62
N GLY A 122 -12.39 -22.66 9.55
CA GLY A 122 -13.62 -21.91 9.35
C GLY A 122 -13.60 -20.49 9.89
N VAL A 123 -12.39 -19.95 10.18
CA VAL A 123 -12.21 -18.54 10.57
C VAL A 123 -12.37 -17.60 9.39
N LEU A 124 -12.01 -18.07 8.20
CA LEU A 124 -12.25 -17.38 6.94
C LEU A 124 -13.15 -18.26 6.06
N MET A 125 -13.98 -17.60 5.25
CA MET A 125 -14.83 -18.24 4.26
C MET A 125 -14.82 -17.46 2.96
N HIS A 126 -14.97 -18.15 1.83
CA HIS A 126 -15.15 -17.51 0.53
C HIS A 126 -16.57 -16.97 0.40
N ALA A 127 -16.68 -15.65 0.21
CA ALA A 127 -17.89 -15.01 -0.33
C ALA A 127 -17.96 -15.21 -1.84
N SER A 128 -16.82 -15.19 -2.53
CA SER A 128 -16.65 -15.56 -3.93
C SER A 128 -15.25 -16.12 -4.13
N LYS A 129 -14.93 -16.60 -5.33
CA LYS A 129 -13.62 -17.22 -5.66
C LYS A 129 -12.39 -16.52 -5.08
N ASN A 130 -12.35 -15.18 -5.11
CA ASN A 130 -11.18 -14.41 -4.66
C ASN A 130 -11.44 -13.58 -3.39
N LEU A 131 -12.63 -13.64 -2.81
CA LEU A 131 -13.06 -12.73 -1.75
C LEU A 131 -13.36 -13.51 -0.48
N LEU A 132 -12.54 -13.31 0.55
CA LEU A 132 -12.73 -13.93 1.85
C LEU A 132 -13.42 -12.99 2.82
N PHE A 133 -14.16 -13.56 3.78
CA PHE A 133 -14.74 -12.84 4.89
C PHE A 133 -14.61 -13.60 6.21
N ILE A 134 -14.70 -12.86 7.32
CA ILE A 134 -14.80 -13.41 8.67
C ILE A 134 -16.28 -13.63 9.00
N PRO A 135 -16.73 -14.86 9.33
CA PRO A 135 -18.11 -15.14 9.70
C PRO A 135 -18.57 -14.35 10.93
N GLU A 136 -19.79 -13.84 10.89
CA GLU A 136 -20.36 -12.98 11.95
C GLU A 136 -20.41 -13.68 13.31
N TYR A 137 -20.64 -14.99 13.32
CA TYR A 137 -20.70 -15.79 14.54
C TYR A 137 -19.35 -15.88 15.28
N LEU A 138 -18.22 -15.57 14.62
CA LEU A 138 -16.89 -15.54 15.25
C LEU A 138 -16.51 -14.19 15.81
N ILE A 139 -17.24 -13.11 15.50
CA ILE A 139 -16.91 -11.76 15.97
C ILE A 139 -16.73 -11.71 17.50
N PRO A 140 -17.65 -12.25 18.33
CA PRO A 140 -17.51 -12.18 19.79
C PRO A 140 -16.28 -12.94 20.32
N PHE A 141 -15.89 -14.02 19.64
CA PHE A 141 -14.70 -14.79 19.96
C PHE A 141 -13.42 -14.02 19.57
N LEU A 142 -13.35 -13.53 18.33
CA LEU A 142 -12.21 -12.80 17.81
C LEU A 142 -11.98 -11.47 18.54
N MET A 143 -13.03 -10.79 18.99
CA MET A 143 -12.93 -9.59 19.82
C MET A 143 -12.16 -9.79 21.12
N ARG A 144 -12.06 -11.03 21.62
CA ARG A 144 -11.32 -11.36 22.84
C ARG A 144 -9.86 -11.68 22.58
N THR A 145 -9.46 -11.84 21.31
CA THR A 145 -8.07 -12.10 20.95
C THR A 145 -7.21 -10.86 21.17
N THR A 146 -5.99 -11.08 21.65
CA THR A 146 -5.06 -9.99 21.91
C THR A 146 -4.53 -9.42 20.59
N ALA A 147 -4.58 -8.09 20.44
CA ALA A 147 -3.97 -7.44 19.29
C ALA A 147 -2.46 -7.70 19.26
N PRO A 148 -1.91 -8.17 18.12
CA PRO A 148 -0.47 -8.28 17.95
C PRO A 148 0.22 -6.94 18.19
N LYS A 149 1.45 -6.97 18.71
CA LYS A 149 2.21 -5.74 18.94
C LYS A 149 2.49 -5.04 17.59
N PRO A 150 2.07 -3.77 17.41
CA PRO A 150 2.35 -3.05 16.17
C PRO A 150 3.84 -2.76 16.02
N LEU A 151 4.27 -2.68 14.76
CA LEU A 151 5.60 -2.21 14.37
C LEU A 151 5.63 -0.69 14.43
N ARG A 152 6.73 -0.13 14.94
CA ARG A 152 6.96 1.32 14.91
C ARG A 152 7.41 1.74 13.52
N ALA A 153 6.74 2.73 12.94
CA ALA A 153 7.08 3.19 11.60
C ALA A 153 8.51 3.75 11.53
N SER A 154 8.97 4.43 12.60
CA SER A 154 10.34 4.94 12.70
C SER A 154 11.39 3.84 12.52
N ASP A 155 11.21 2.72 13.21
CA ASP A 155 12.19 1.64 13.29
C ASP A 155 12.23 0.85 11.97
N VAL A 156 11.07 0.72 11.31
CA VAL A 156 10.98 0.10 9.99
C VAL A 156 11.60 1.00 8.92
N LEU A 157 11.25 2.29 8.89
CA LEU A 157 11.74 3.24 7.88
C LEU A 157 13.25 3.52 8.02
N ALA A 158 13.79 3.50 9.24
CA ALA A 158 15.22 3.72 9.49
C ALA A 158 16.14 2.80 8.65
N LYS A 159 15.66 1.61 8.28
CA LYS A 159 16.40 0.65 7.45
C LYS A 159 16.54 1.08 5.98
N TYR A 160 15.71 2.01 5.52
CA TYR A 160 15.58 2.40 4.12
C TYR A 160 15.90 3.87 3.86
N VAL A 161 16.28 4.64 4.89
CA VAL A 161 16.52 6.10 4.75
C VAL A 161 17.55 6.41 3.66
N ASP A 162 18.55 5.55 3.49
CA ASP A 162 19.61 5.70 2.50
C ASP A 162 19.21 5.22 1.08
N SER A 163 17.99 4.71 0.90
CA SER A 163 17.47 4.21 -0.37
C SER A 163 16.29 5.07 -0.84
N PRO A 164 16.52 6.03 -1.78
CA PRO A 164 15.46 6.87 -2.32
C PRO A 164 14.32 6.08 -2.98
N LEU A 165 14.64 4.94 -3.62
CA LEU A 165 13.63 4.07 -4.23
C LEU A 165 12.71 3.47 -3.16
N ASP A 166 13.28 2.86 -2.12
CA ASP A 166 12.49 2.20 -1.07
C ASP A 166 11.62 3.20 -0.31
N MET A 167 12.16 4.40 -0.03
CA MET A 167 11.39 5.49 0.59
C MET A 167 10.27 5.99 -0.32
N ALA A 168 10.50 6.07 -1.64
CA ALA A 168 9.47 6.42 -2.60
C ALA A 168 8.37 5.35 -2.67
N LEU A 169 8.73 4.07 -2.64
CA LEU A 169 7.75 2.98 -2.65
C LEU A 169 6.99 2.86 -1.31
N ALA A 170 7.65 3.10 -0.17
CA ALA A 170 6.99 3.23 1.13
C ALA A 170 5.96 4.37 1.12
N GLU A 171 6.29 5.50 0.49
CA GLU A 171 5.36 6.62 0.27
C GLU A 171 4.21 6.25 -0.68
N VAL A 172 4.45 5.44 -1.71
CA VAL A 172 3.39 4.89 -2.58
C VAL A 172 2.42 4.03 -1.76
N ALA A 173 2.94 3.10 -0.96
CA ALA A 173 2.13 2.19 -0.15
C ALA A 173 1.37 2.92 0.97
N ALA A 174 2.04 3.80 1.72
CA ALA A 174 1.44 4.51 2.85
C ALA A 174 0.21 5.34 2.45
N TRP A 175 0.20 5.91 1.23
CA TRP A 175 -0.94 6.67 0.69
C TRP A 175 -1.82 5.88 -0.27
N ASN A 176 -1.59 4.58 -0.42
CA ASN A 176 -2.28 3.70 -1.38
C ASN A 176 -2.37 4.33 -2.77
N MET A 177 -1.24 4.81 -3.27
CA MET A 177 -1.17 5.48 -4.57
C MET A 177 -0.91 4.46 -5.68
N ARG A 178 -1.46 4.72 -6.86
CA ARG A 178 -1.02 4.02 -8.08
C ARG A 178 0.30 4.65 -8.56
N PRO A 179 1.42 3.91 -8.58
CA PRO A 179 2.70 4.47 -9.01
C PRO A 179 2.66 4.81 -10.51
N ASN A 180 3.25 5.96 -10.89
CA ASN A 180 3.50 6.26 -12.30
C ASN A 180 4.74 5.45 -12.74
N ARG A 181 4.51 4.25 -13.28
CA ARG A 181 5.55 3.29 -13.65
C ARG A 181 6.61 3.93 -14.53
N ALA A 182 6.22 4.57 -15.64
CA ALA A 182 7.16 5.19 -16.56
C ALA A 182 8.05 6.25 -15.89
N PHE A 183 7.49 7.03 -14.97
CA PHE A 183 8.24 8.06 -14.24
C PHE A 183 9.20 7.45 -13.22
N MET A 184 8.70 6.55 -12.36
CA MET A 184 9.53 5.92 -11.33
C MET A 184 10.63 5.06 -11.95
N THR A 185 10.36 4.34 -13.04
CA THR A 185 11.39 3.58 -13.76
C THR A 185 12.44 4.49 -14.38
N ALA A 186 12.05 5.64 -14.91
CA ALA A 186 13.00 6.59 -15.47
C ALA A 186 13.93 7.20 -14.40
N ILE A 187 13.40 7.49 -13.21
CA ILE A 187 14.17 8.08 -12.10
C ILE A 187 15.01 7.04 -11.34
N TYR A 188 14.42 5.90 -11.01
CA TYR A 188 15.04 4.92 -10.11
C TYR A 188 15.64 3.70 -10.84
N GLY A 189 15.39 3.56 -12.15
CA GLY A 189 15.92 2.46 -12.97
C GLY A 189 15.17 1.13 -12.84
N VAL A 190 14.17 1.03 -11.97
CA VAL A 190 13.43 -0.21 -11.72
C VAL A 190 11.92 0.03 -11.90
N ASP A 191 11.21 -0.97 -12.41
CA ASP A 191 9.75 -0.93 -12.42
C ASP A 191 9.25 -1.00 -10.96
N PRO A 192 8.51 0.02 -10.47
CA PRO A 192 8.07 0.04 -9.08
C PRO A 192 7.22 -1.18 -8.71
N LEU A 193 6.52 -1.80 -9.66
CA LEU A 193 5.77 -3.03 -9.40
C LEU A 193 6.70 -4.23 -9.23
N LYS A 194 7.75 -4.33 -10.06
CA LYS A 194 8.77 -5.36 -9.89
C LYS A 194 9.52 -5.19 -8.59
N ALA A 195 9.79 -3.95 -8.16
CA ALA A 195 10.43 -3.70 -6.86
C ALA A 195 9.52 -4.14 -5.69
N LEU A 196 8.22 -3.87 -5.77
CA LEU A 196 7.23 -4.31 -4.79
C LEU A 196 7.03 -5.84 -4.74
N ASP A 197 7.29 -6.53 -5.86
CA ASP A 197 7.13 -7.99 -6.01
C ASP A 197 8.42 -8.77 -5.69
N ALA A 198 9.57 -8.30 -6.18
CA ALA A 198 10.82 -9.05 -6.20
C ALA A 198 11.67 -8.90 -4.92
N GLU A 199 11.57 -7.78 -4.19
CA GLU A 199 12.56 -7.50 -3.13
C GLU A 199 11.98 -7.20 -1.75
N PHE A 200 10.65 -7.07 -1.61
CA PHE A 200 10.04 -6.49 -0.42
C PHE A 200 10.60 -5.07 -0.18
N ILE A 201 9.76 -4.09 0.14
CA ILE A 201 10.28 -2.96 0.92
C ILE A 201 10.34 -3.46 2.37
N GLY A 202 11.18 -4.47 2.62
CA GLY A 202 11.14 -5.43 3.72
C GLY A 202 9.80 -5.53 4.46
N ASP A 203 9.72 -4.95 5.67
CA ASP A 203 8.56 -5.04 6.56
C ASP A 203 7.46 -3.98 6.27
N VAL A 204 7.52 -3.21 5.18
CA VAL A 204 6.58 -2.09 4.89
C VAL A 204 5.42 -2.51 4.01
N ALA A 205 5.68 -2.98 2.81
CA ALA A 205 4.65 -3.24 1.81
C ALA A 205 5.09 -4.24 0.73
N ARG A 206 4.09 -4.82 0.07
CA ARG A 206 4.23 -5.77 -1.05
C ARG A 206 3.21 -5.49 -2.15
N LEU A 207 3.43 -6.07 -3.33
CA LEU A 207 2.42 -6.11 -4.37
C LEU A 207 1.31 -7.12 -4.01
N GLY A 208 0.06 -6.67 -4.06
CA GLY A 208 -1.12 -7.51 -3.91
C GLY A 208 -1.88 -7.72 -5.21
N ASP A 209 -3.16 -8.03 -5.06
CA ASP A 209 -4.10 -8.21 -6.16
C ASP A 209 -4.22 -6.92 -7.00
N GLY A 210 -4.38 -7.08 -8.32
CA GLY A 210 -4.59 -5.94 -9.22
C GLY A 210 -3.43 -4.93 -9.31
N GLU A 211 -2.19 -5.32 -8.98
CA GLU A 211 -1.01 -4.43 -8.92
C GLU A 211 -1.09 -3.33 -7.83
N GLU A 212 -1.92 -3.53 -6.79
CA GLU A 212 -2.04 -2.56 -5.69
C GLU A 212 -1.02 -2.83 -4.56
N PRO A 213 -0.41 -1.79 -3.95
CA PRO A 213 0.47 -1.98 -2.81
C PRO A 213 -0.33 -2.35 -1.56
N VAL A 214 -0.02 -3.51 -0.97
CA VAL A 214 -0.56 -3.98 0.30
C VAL A 214 0.43 -3.66 1.41
N LEU A 215 -0.03 -2.93 2.41
CA LEU A 215 0.76 -2.51 3.56
C LEU A 215 0.83 -3.64 4.59
N ASN A 216 1.97 -3.77 5.29
CA ASN A 216 2.11 -4.68 6.42
C ASN A 216 1.02 -4.38 7.47
N PRO A 217 0.17 -5.36 7.82
CA PRO A 217 -0.92 -5.15 8.77
C PRO A 217 -0.46 -4.66 10.14
N LEU A 218 0.79 -4.91 10.54
CA LEU A 218 1.33 -4.47 11.83
C LEU A 218 1.76 -3.00 11.84
N LEU A 219 1.76 -2.31 10.70
CA LEU A 219 2.07 -0.90 10.61
C LEU A 219 0.78 -0.07 10.58
N ASP A 220 0.67 0.91 11.49
CA ASP A 220 -0.38 1.93 11.39
C ASP A 220 -0.12 2.84 10.17
N PRO A 221 -1.05 2.90 9.18
CA PRO A 221 -0.90 3.80 8.04
C PRO A 221 -0.75 5.27 8.44
N MET A 222 -1.38 5.71 9.54
CA MET A 222 -1.28 7.10 9.99
C MET A 222 0.07 7.41 10.63
N GLU A 223 0.62 6.50 11.45
CA GLU A 223 1.99 6.59 11.96
C GLU A 223 2.99 6.59 10.80
N LEU A 224 2.87 5.66 9.85
CA LEU A 224 3.77 5.56 8.69
C LEU A 224 3.82 6.86 7.87
N ARG A 225 2.65 7.45 7.59
CA ARG A 225 2.56 8.74 6.89
C ARG A 225 3.22 9.88 7.66
N ARG A 226 3.05 9.93 8.98
CA ARG A 226 3.63 10.97 9.84
C ARG A 226 5.15 10.86 9.85
N GLU A 227 5.68 9.67 10.04
CA GLU A 227 7.14 9.46 10.04
C GLU A 227 7.75 9.71 8.66
N LEU A 228 7.11 9.28 7.56
CA LEU A 228 7.57 9.62 6.20
C LEU A 228 7.63 11.14 5.97
N ILE A 229 6.60 11.89 6.38
CA ILE A 229 6.61 13.37 6.29
C ILE A 229 7.74 13.96 7.12
N LYS A 230 7.95 13.47 8.34
CA LYS A 230 8.98 13.98 9.25
C LYS A 230 10.39 13.75 8.72
N ILE A 231 10.69 12.52 8.27
CA ILE A 231 11.99 12.17 7.66
C ILE A 231 12.21 13.05 6.43
N LYS A 232 11.21 13.15 5.55
CA LYS A 232 11.31 13.91 4.32
C LYS A 232 11.47 15.42 4.55
N ASP A 233 10.75 16.00 5.52
CA ASP A 233 10.93 17.42 5.90
C ASP A 233 12.32 17.66 6.47
N SER A 234 12.83 16.77 7.33
CA SER A 234 14.17 16.86 7.89
C SER A 234 15.24 16.85 6.79
N MET A 235 15.21 15.85 5.91
CA MET A 235 16.16 15.74 4.80
C MET A 235 16.00 16.88 3.79
N SER A 236 14.78 17.37 3.54
CA SER A 236 14.56 18.54 2.68
C SER A 236 15.20 19.81 3.25
N ARG A 237 15.18 19.98 4.58
CA ARG A 237 15.85 21.10 5.26
C ARG A 237 17.36 20.97 5.22
N GLU A 238 17.88 19.76 5.35
CA GLU A 238 19.31 19.49 5.18
C GLU A 238 19.77 19.78 3.75
N LEU A 239 19.02 19.29 2.75
CA LEU A 239 19.26 19.58 1.34
C LEU A 239 19.23 21.09 1.07
N ARG A 240 18.27 21.81 1.66
CA ARG A 240 18.23 23.27 1.60
C ARG A 240 19.51 23.90 2.15
N GLY A 241 19.97 23.43 3.31
CA GLY A 241 21.18 23.92 3.97
C GLY A 241 22.42 23.68 3.12
N ARG A 242 22.52 22.50 2.49
CA ARG A 242 23.61 22.15 1.55
C ARG A 242 23.64 23.05 0.32
N ILE A 243 22.46 23.37 -0.25
CA ILE A 243 22.38 24.26 -1.41
C ILE A 243 22.63 25.72 -1.01
N GLY A 244 22.42 26.09 0.25
CA GLY A 244 22.60 27.46 0.73
C GLY A 244 21.45 28.40 0.36
N ILE A 245 20.24 27.87 0.12
CA ILE A 245 19.12 28.66 -0.42
C ILE A 245 18.51 29.56 0.66
N HIS A 246 18.60 30.87 0.41
CA HIS A 246 17.89 31.89 1.18
C HIS A 246 16.44 32.03 0.67
N GLY A 247 15.47 32.11 1.59
CA GLY A 247 14.04 32.19 1.24
C GLY A 247 13.12 31.62 2.31
N GLU A 248 11.81 31.79 2.10
CA GLU A 248 10.79 31.16 2.95
C GLU A 248 10.69 29.67 2.61
N TYR A 249 10.88 28.81 3.61
CA TYR A 249 10.74 27.38 3.48
C TYR A 249 9.42 26.92 4.10
N ALA A 250 8.66 26.12 3.35
CA ALA A 250 7.52 25.40 3.87
C ALA A 250 7.48 23.97 3.32
N PHE A 251 7.09 23.00 4.14
CA PHE A 251 6.86 21.65 3.66
C PHE A 251 5.52 21.57 2.93
N ASN A 252 5.54 21.29 1.63
CA ASN A 252 4.32 21.15 0.84
C ASN A 252 3.71 19.76 1.04
N LYS A 253 2.64 19.66 1.83
CA LYS A 253 1.96 18.38 2.12
C LYS A 253 1.32 17.69 0.90
N SER A 254 1.02 18.43 -0.17
CA SER A 254 0.37 17.87 -1.37
C SER A 254 1.37 17.12 -2.26
N ILE A 255 2.54 17.72 -2.46
CA ILE A 255 3.65 17.15 -3.24
C ILE A 255 4.55 16.27 -2.36
N ARG A 256 4.53 16.52 -1.04
CA ARG A 256 5.37 15.92 -0.01
C ARG A 256 6.84 16.17 -0.31
N CYS A 257 7.22 17.44 -0.40
CA CYS A 257 8.60 17.89 -0.51
C CYS A 257 8.75 19.22 0.23
N GLY A 258 9.98 19.55 0.62
CA GLY A 258 10.31 20.92 1.02
C GLY A 258 10.09 21.87 -0.16
N ALA A 259 9.55 23.05 0.08
CA ALA A 259 9.37 24.08 -0.93
C ALA A 259 10.03 25.36 -0.45
N THR A 260 10.94 25.89 -1.27
CA THR A 260 11.55 27.20 -1.07
C THR A 260 11.02 28.15 -2.13
N TYR A 261 10.32 29.19 -1.68
CA TYR A 261 9.77 30.22 -2.57
C TYR A 261 10.81 31.29 -2.81
N MET A 262 11.09 31.57 -4.07
CA MET A 262 12.09 32.55 -4.49
C MET A 262 11.44 33.67 -5.30
N LEU A 263 11.81 34.89 -4.92
CA LEU A 263 11.43 36.11 -5.61
C LEU A 263 12.69 36.73 -6.19
N PHE A 264 12.79 36.76 -7.52
CA PHE A 264 13.95 37.30 -8.23
C PHE A 264 13.73 38.76 -8.63
N SER A 265 12.48 39.14 -8.93
CA SER A 265 12.04 40.53 -9.18
C SER A 265 10.53 40.67 -8.95
N GLU A 266 9.98 41.89 -9.07
CA GLU A 266 8.53 42.15 -8.89
C GLU A 266 7.64 41.24 -9.74
N ASN A 267 8.11 40.81 -10.92
CA ASN A 267 7.36 39.98 -11.86
C ASN A 267 7.95 38.57 -12.07
N ARG A 268 9.08 38.23 -11.43
CA ARG A 268 9.71 36.90 -11.56
C ARG A 268 9.76 36.19 -10.23
N ARG A 269 9.02 35.07 -10.17
CA ARG A 269 8.94 34.18 -9.02
C ARG A 269 9.16 32.75 -9.47
N GLY A 270 9.83 31.98 -8.64
CA GLY A 270 10.06 30.56 -8.86
C GLY A 270 9.92 29.77 -7.57
N ILE A 271 9.77 28.47 -7.70
CA ILE A 271 9.69 27.56 -6.56
C ILE A 271 10.74 26.49 -6.74
N MET A 272 11.57 26.26 -5.72
CA MET A 272 12.42 25.09 -5.68
C MET A 272 11.83 24.05 -4.74
N PHE A 273 11.48 22.89 -5.30
CA PHE A 273 11.07 21.73 -4.54
C PHE A 273 12.29 20.89 -4.20
N LEU A 274 12.50 20.67 -2.92
CA LEU A 274 13.58 19.87 -2.36
C LEU A 274 12.99 18.51 -2.00
N CYS A 275 13.28 17.50 -2.81
CA CYS A 275 12.68 16.17 -2.74
C CYS A 275 13.78 15.12 -2.55
N PRO A 276 14.09 14.70 -1.30
CA PRO A 276 15.06 13.62 -1.06
C PRO A 276 14.74 12.35 -1.87
N TRP A 277 13.45 12.06 -2.03
CA TRP A 277 12.90 11.16 -3.03
C TRP A 277 11.59 11.72 -3.58
N LEU A 278 11.14 11.23 -4.73
CA LEU A 278 9.94 11.71 -5.40
C LEU A 278 9.02 10.56 -5.86
N ALA A 279 7.83 10.48 -5.26
CA ALA A 279 6.80 9.50 -5.64
C ALA A 279 5.63 10.12 -6.42
N VAL A 280 5.48 11.44 -6.42
CA VAL A 280 4.27 12.14 -6.90
C VAL A 280 4.52 12.96 -8.15
N PHE A 281 4.31 12.35 -9.31
CA PHE A 281 4.49 13.05 -10.59
C PHE A 281 3.33 13.99 -10.94
N ASN A 282 2.10 13.47 -11.04
CA ASN A 282 0.99 14.25 -11.59
C ASN A 282 0.60 15.47 -10.72
N LYS A 283 0.68 15.36 -9.39
CA LYS A 283 0.38 16.52 -8.50
C LYS A 283 1.45 17.59 -8.58
N LEU A 284 2.72 17.22 -8.74
CA LEU A 284 3.83 18.16 -8.93
C LEU A 284 3.58 19.07 -10.15
N LEU A 285 3.14 18.48 -11.27
CA LEU A 285 2.84 19.25 -12.48
C LEU A 285 1.68 20.24 -12.28
N ARG A 286 0.63 19.83 -11.55
CA ARG A 286 -0.61 20.60 -11.38
C ARG A 286 -0.57 21.62 -10.25
N THR A 287 0.35 21.50 -9.30
CA THR A 287 0.43 22.44 -8.17
C THR A 287 1.18 23.71 -8.64
N TYR A 288 0.70 24.93 -8.35
CA TYR A 288 1.29 26.19 -8.84
C TYR A 288 1.44 26.26 -10.38
N VAL A 289 0.33 26.07 -11.09
CA VAL A 289 0.30 26.15 -12.57
C VAL A 289 0.86 27.49 -13.05
N GLY A 290 1.70 27.46 -14.10
CA GLY A 290 2.31 28.64 -14.71
C GLY A 290 3.47 29.28 -13.93
N THR A 291 3.83 28.73 -12.76
CA THR A 291 5.03 29.14 -12.02
C THR A 291 6.18 28.19 -12.34
N PRO A 292 7.39 28.69 -12.66
CA PRO A 292 8.56 27.84 -12.88
C PRO A 292 8.94 27.10 -11.59
N LYS A 293 9.22 25.81 -11.74
CA LYS A 293 9.58 24.92 -10.65
C LYS A 293 10.90 24.25 -10.97
N LEU A 294 11.86 24.36 -10.07
CA LEU A 294 13.04 23.50 -10.08
C LEU A 294 12.83 22.40 -9.05
N VAL A 295 12.87 21.15 -9.48
CA VAL A 295 12.62 19.98 -8.63
C VAL A 295 13.95 19.28 -8.41
N VAL A 296 14.52 19.49 -7.24
CA VAL A 296 15.79 18.94 -6.83
C VAL A 296 15.54 17.57 -6.21
N ILE A 297 16.17 16.54 -6.77
CA ILE A 297 16.04 15.14 -6.37
C ILE A 297 17.42 14.61 -5.97
N GLU A 298 17.51 14.05 -4.77
CA GLU A 298 18.75 13.45 -4.26
C GLU A 298 18.90 12.00 -4.78
N THR A 299 19.05 11.90 -6.10
CA THR A 299 19.29 10.64 -6.80
C THR A 299 20.17 10.92 -8.02
N PRO A 300 21.09 10.02 -8.39
CA PRO A 300 21.92 10.19 -9.57
C PRO A 300 21.06 10.29 -10.84
N TYR A 301 21.57 11.06 -11.80
CA TYR A 301 20.94 11.19 -13.11
C TYR A 301 20.99 9.86 -13.87
N ARG A 302 19.93 9.60 -14.63
CA ARG A 302 19.81 8.44 -15.52
C ARG A 302 19.38 8.90 -16.91
N PRO A 303 20.02 8.43 -17.99
CA PRO A 303 19.61 8.79 -19.36
C PRO A 303 18.13 8.52 -19.66
N GLU A 304 17.56 7.48 -19.03
CA GLU A 304 16.13 7.14 -19.13
C GLU A 304 15.22 8.27 -18.61
N ALA A 305 15.67 9.05 -17.63
CA ALA A 305 14.98 10.25 -17.15
C ALA A 305 14.95 11.34 -18.24
N GLY A 306 16.07 11.56 -18.93
CA GLY A 306 16.15 12.45 -20.10
C GLY A 306 15.18 12.01 -21.21
N ASP A 307 15.17 10.73 -21.55
CA ASP A 307 14.27 10.18 -22.57
C ASP A 307 12.80 10.23 -22.19
N PHE A 308 12.49 9.99 -20.92
CA PHE A 308 11.14 10.18 -20.38
C PHE A 308 10.70 11.65 -20.51
N TYR A 309 11.58 12.58 -20.12
CA TYR A 309 11.30 14.01 -20.12
C TYR A 309 11.08 14.53 -21.55
N ARG A 310 12.01 14.24 -22.47
CA ARG A 310 11.94 14.65 -23.88
C ARG A 310 10.66 14.17 -24.57
N ARG A 311 10.23 12.92 -24.31
CA ARG A 311 9.01 12.37 -24.91
C ARG A 311 7.73 13.03 -24.40
N ARG A 312 7.71 13.48 -23.13
CA ARG A 312 6.50 14.02 -22.49
C ARG A 312 6.39 15.54 -22.52
N VAL A 313 7.49 16.28 -22.56
CA VAL A 313 7.49 17.75 -22.49
C VAL A 313 6.71 18.41 -23.62
N ALA A 314 6.67 17.77 -24.79
CA ALA A 314 5.88 18.24 -25.94
C ALA A 314 4.37 18.11 -25.69
N SER A 315 3.93 17.01 -25.08
CA SER A 315 2.53 16.64 -24.88
C SER A 315 1.94 17.10 -23.55
N ASP A 316 2.75 17.32 -22.52
CA ASP A 316 2.30 17.69 -21.17
C ASP A 316 2.68 19.15 -20.88
N TYR A 317 1.69 20.04 -20.98
CA TYR A 317 1.88 21.47 -20.76
C TYR A 317 2.38 21.78 -19.33
N GLY A 318 2.10 20.91 -18.36
CA GLY A 318 2.58 21.05 -16.99
C GLY A 318 4.10 20.93 -16.89
N LEU A 319 4.72 20.02 -17.65
CA LEU A 319 6.17 19.81 -17.67
C LEU A 319 6.96 20.99 -18.23
N ARG A 320 6.34 21.85 -19.06
CA ARG A 320 7.01 23.05 -19.61
C ARG A 320 7.40 24.07 -18.55
N ASN A 321 6.82 23.96 -17.35
CA ASN A 321 7.12 24.81 -16.21
C ASN A 321 7.93 24.07 -15.13
N VAL A 322 8.49 22.89 -15.44
CA VAL A 322 9.23 22.06 -14.49
C VAL A 322 10.58 21.68 -15.06
N ALA A 323 11.64 22.05 -14.35
CA ALA A 323 12.98 21.51 -14.51
C ALA A 323 13.26 20.50 -13.37
N PHE A 324 14.03 19.46 -13.66
CA PHE A 324 14.47 18.47 -12.68
C PHE A 324 15.98 18.56 -12.51
N ALA A 325 16.46 18.70 -11.28
CA ALA A 325 17.88 18.67 -10.93
C ALA A 325 18.15 17.37 -10.16
N PHE A 326 18.95 16.48 -10.75
CA PHE A 326 19.38 15.22 -10.15
C PHE A 326 20.73 15.44 -9.48
N MET A 327 20.81 15.19 -8.17
CA MET A 327 22.01 15.44 -7.38
C MET A 327 22.71 14.13 -7.01
N GLU A 328 24.01 14.06 -7.27
CA GLU A 328 24.92 13.03 -6.80
C GLU A 328 26.12 13.71 -6.12
N GLY A 329 26.08 13.81 -4.79
CA GLY A 329 27.06 14.59 -4.03
C GLY A 329 27.01 16.07 -4.39
N ASN A 330 28.05 16.56 -5.07
CA ASN A 330 28.17 17.94 -5.56
C ASN A 330 27.96 18.07 -7.08
N ASP A 331 27.75 16.96 -7.78
CA ASP A 331 27.43 16.96 -9.21
C ASP A 331 25.91 17.01 -9.38
N VAL A 332 25.45 17.90 -10.27
CA VAL A 332 24.04 18.12 -10.54
C VAL A 332 23.79 18.08 -12.04
N THR A 333 22.90 17.20 -12.48
CA THR A 333 22.41 17.18 -13.86
C THR A 333 21.00 17.74 -13.92
N ILE A 334 20.78 18.73 -14.80
CA ILE A 334 19.51 19.45 -14.92
C ILE A 334 18.84 19.10 -16.24
N LEU A 335 17.62 18.57 -16.15
CA LEU A 335 16.70 18.43 -17.27
C LEU A 335 15.74 19.61 -17.28
N LYS A 336 15.78 20.45 -18.31
CA LYS A 336 14.88 21.61 -18.44
C LYS A 336 14.25 21.70 -19.83
N PRO A 337 13.11 22.39 -19.99
CA PRO A 337 12.58 22.66 -21.31
C PRO A 337 13.42 23.78 -21.95
N ARG A 338 13.38 23.88 -23.28
CA ARG A 338 14.11 24.95 -24.00
C ARG A 338 13.65 26.33 -23.56
N GLY A 339 14.60 27.23 -23.29
CA GLY A 339 14.38 28.63 -22.96
C GLY A 339 15.03 29.05 -21.64
N ASN A 340 15.18 30.35 -21.42
CA ASN A 340 15.95 30.92 -20.29
C ASN A 340 15.11 31.12 -19.02
N PHE A 341 13.97 30.42 -18.91
CA PHE A 341 13.00 30.66 -17.83
C PHE A 341 13.44 30.11 -16.47
N PHE A 342 14.45 29.26 -16.47
CA PHE A 342 14.96 28.57 -15.28
C PHE A 342 16.35 29.04 -14.86
N GLU A 343 17.02 29.91 -15.63
CA GLU A 343 18.42 30.32 -15.36
C GLU A 343 18.57 30.85 -13.93
N GLU A 344 17.70 31.77 -13.51
CA GLU A 344 17.73 32.33 -12.15
C GLU A 344 17.54 31.27 -11.05
N LEU A 345 16.80 30.18 -11.31
CA LEU A 345 16.65 29.07 -10.37
C LEU A 345 17.88 28.16 -10.35
N ILE A 346 18.56 28.04 -11.48
CA ILE A 346 19.75 27.21 -11.67
C ILE A 346 21.00 27.94 -11.14
N ASP A 347 21.07 29.26 -11.27
CA ASP A 347 22.14 30.12 -10.74
C ASP A 347 22.36 29.88 -9.24
N VAL A 348 21.28 29.64 -8.48
CA VAL A 348 21.35 29.28 -7.06
C VAL A 348 22.18 28.00 -6.82
N LEU A 349 22.17 27.05 -7.75
CA LEU A 349 22.99 25.84 -7.65
C LEU A 349 24.47 26.14 -7.97
N TYR A 350 24.75 27.00 -8.95
CA TYR A 350 26.12 27.44 -9.24
C TYR A 350 26.73 28.21 -8.06
N GLU A 351 25.95 29.12 -7.43
CA GLU A 351 26.36 29.86 -6.23
C GLU A 351 26.61 28.94 -5.03
N GLY A 352 25.91 27.81 -4.96
CA GLY A 352 26.11 26.75 -3.97
C GLY A 352 27.37 25.90 -4.15
N ASN A 353 28.25 26.23 -5.11
CA ASN A 353 29.45 25.47 -5.49
C ASN A 353 29.16 24.06 -6.06
N PHE A 354 28.00 23.86 -6.70
CA PHE A 354 27.70 22.62 -7.41
C PHE A 354 28.27 22.62 -8.82
N SER A 355 28.69 21.44 -9.28
CA SER A 355 29.08 21.19 -10.68
C SER A 355 27.83 20.86 -11.48
N VAL A 356 27.38 21.80 -12.31
CA VAL A 356 26.10 21.71 -13.02
C VAL A 356 26.29 21.31 -14.48
N THR A 357 25.58 20.28 -14.92
CA THR A 357 25.45 19.87 -16.33
C THR A 357 24.00 20.02 -16.77
N GLU A 358 23.75 20.72 -17.88
CA GLU A 358 22.40 20.98 -18.39
C GLU A 358 22.11 20.15 -19.64
N GLU A 359 20.94 19.48 -19.68
CA GLU A 359 20.44 18.62 -20.77
C GLU A 359 19.11 19.08 -21.38
#